data_AF-A0A9R0ZXD8-F1
#
_entry.id   AF-A0A9R0ZXD8-F1
#
_cell.length_a   1.000
_cell.length_b   1.000
_cell.length_c   1.000
_cell.angle_alpha   90.00
_cell.angle_beta   90.00
_cell.angle_gamma   90.00
#
_symmetry.space_group_name_H-M   'P 1'
#
loop_
_entity.id
_entity.type
_entity.pdbx_description
1 polymer ?
#
loop_
_entity_poly.entity_id
_entity_poly.type
_entity_poly.pdbx_seq_one_letter_code
_entity_poly.pdbx_strand_id
1 'polypeptide(L)'
;MICCMQEDLRYPRSLLQNVIWTCLNKFVEPVLNCWPINKLRDTALKNLMKHIHYEDESTKYIGVCPINKALDMICCWSEDPNSDALKLHLPRIYDYLWLAEDGMKAQVTPSCVSCPLLVIHSTCLWFRVAEDHYQ
;
A
#
# COMPACT_ATOMS: atom_id res chain seq x y z
N MET A 1 -16.16 -1.61 15.10
CA MET A 1 -16.49 -0.25 14.61
C MET A 1 -15.31 0.63 14.99
N ILE A 2 -14.46 0.99 14.02
CA ILE A 2 -13.41 2.00 14.26
C ILE A 2 -14.18 3.30 14.49
N CYS A 3 -14.12 3.85 15.70
CA CYS A 3 -14.72 5.15 15.98
C CYS A 3 -13.82 6.22 15.37
N CYS A 4 -14.22 6.78 14.23
CA CYS A 4 -13.62 8.03 13.78
C CYS A 4 -14.10 9.15 14.71
N MET A 5 -13.16 9.82 15.39
CA MET A 5 -13.46 11.07 16.10
C MET A 5 -13.91 12.13 15.12
N GLN A 6 -14.88 12.96 15.51
CA GLN A 6 -15.39 14.05 14.68
C GLN A 6 -14.27 15.04 14.29
N GLU A 7 -13.28 15.20 15.15
CA GLU A 7 -12.13 16.09 14.97
C GLU A 7 -11.18 15.64 13.86
N ASP A 8 -11.10 14.33 13.58
CA ASP A 8 -10.25 13.77 12.53
C ASP A 8 -10.96 13.71 11.15
N LEU A 9 -12.26 14.01 11.12
CA LEU A 9 -13.09 13.85 9.94
C LEU A 9 -12.94 15.04 8.97
N ARG A 10 -11.85 15.06 8.20
CA ARG A 10 -11.60 16.09 7.17
C ARG A 10 -12.67 16.14 6.08
N TYR A 11 -13.30 15.00 5.76
CA TYR A 11 -14.33 14.90 4.73
C TYR A 11 -15.55 14.15 5.26
N PRO A 12 -16.61 14.86 5.71
CA PRO A 12 -17.80 14.22 6.22
C PRO A 12 -18.54 13.49 5.10
N ARG A 13 -19.02 12.28 5.41
CA ARG A 13 -19.76 11.44 4.48
C ARG A 13 -21.08 12.11 4.09
N SER A 14 -21.36 12.19 2.78
CA SER A 14 -22.62 12.76 2.29
C SER A 14 -23.81 11.86 2.60
N LEU A 15 -25.03 12.42 2.61
CA LEU A 15 -26.25 11.64 2.84
C LEU A 15 -26.43 10.52 1.81
N LEU A 16 -26.07 10.77 0.54
CA LEU A 16 -26.09 9.75 -0.51
C LEU A 16 -25.12 8.61 -0.21
N GLN A 17 -23.89 8.92 0.20
CA GLN A 17 -22.90 7.90 0.58
C GLN A 17 -23.36 7.09 1.80
N ASN A 18 -24.05 7.71 2.76
CA ASN A 18 -24.64 7.01 3.90
C ASN A 18 -25.68 6.00 3.43
N VAL A 19 -26.63 6.41 2.59
CA VAL A 19 -27.69 5.51 2.07
C VAL A 19 -27.07 4.35 1.27
N ILE A 20 -26.13 4.63 0.37
CA ILE A 20 -25.44 3.60 -0.42
C ILE A 20 -24.72 2.61 0.50
N TRP A 21 -23.96 3.11 1.49
CA TRP A 21 -23.23 2.25 2.42
C TRP A 21 -24.17 1.39 3.27
N THR A 22 -25.26 1.97 3.76
CA THR A 22 -26.27 1.21 4.51
C THR A 22 -26.92 0.13 3.64
N CYS A 23 -27.27 0.45 2.39
CA CYS A 23 -27.84 -0.53 1.47
C CYS A 23 -26.87 -1.67 1.16
N LEU A 24 -25.61 -1.35 0.85
CA LEU A 24 -24.56 -2.35 0.61
C LEU A 24 -24.40 -3.30 1.80
N ASN A 25 -24.22 -2.76 3.00
CA ASN A 25 -23.99 -3.60 4.19
C ASN A 25 -25.23 -4.39 4.61
N LYS A 26 -26.44 -3.83 4.45
CA LYS A 26 -27.67 -4.48 4.93
C LYS A 26 -28.23 -5.50 3.95
N PHE A 27 -28.06 -5.29 2.65
CA PHE A 27 -28.64 -6.15 1.61
C PHE A 27 -27.58 -6.93 0.83
N VAL A 28 -26.49 -6.29 0.40
CA VAL A 28 -25.50 -6.95 -0.45
C VAL A 28 -24.64 -7.93 0.35
N GLU A 29 -24.24 -7.58 1.57
CA GLU A 29 -23.47 -8.46 2.45
C GLU A 29 -24.16 -9.83 2.71
N PRO A 30 -25.44 -9.90 3.14
CA PRO A 30 -26.12 -11.18 3.31
C PRO A 30 -26.34 -11.92 1.97
N VAL A 31 -26.66 -11.22 0.88
CA VAL A 31 -26.84 -11.85 -0.43
C VAL A 31 -25.55 -12.52 -0.94
N LEU A 32 -24.40 -11.85 -0.78
CA LEU A 32 -23.10 -12.43 -1.13
C LEU A 32 -22.72 -13.63 -0.27
N ASN A 33 -23.23 -13.70 0.97
CA ASN A 33 -23.03 -14.84 1.88
C ASN A 33 -23.98 -16.01 1.63
N CYS A 34 -25.05 -15.82 0.86
CA CYS A 34 -25.96 -16.88 0.48
C CYS A 34 -25.40 -17.76 -0.66
N TRP A 35 -25.69 -19.05 -0.59
CA TRP A 35 -25.45 -19.96 -1.70
C TRP A 35 -26.45 -19.65 -2.85
N PRO A 36 -26.05 -19.63 -4.13
CA PRO A 36 -24.74 -19.99 -4.70
C PRO A 36 -23.77 -18.81 -4.90
N ILE A 37 -24.18 -17.58 -4.57
CA ILE A 37 -23.42 -16.35 -4.84
C ILE A 37 -22.10 -16.32 -4.06
N ASN A 38 -22.04 -16.98 -2.91
CA ASN A 38 -20.80 -17.14 -2.15
C ASN A 38 -19.62 -17.73 -2.97
N LYS A 39 -19.89 -18.56 -4.00
CA LYS A 39 -18.84 -19.06 -4.91
C LYS A 39 -18.14 -17.94 -5.70
N LEU A 40 -18.83 -16.83 -5.97
CA LEU A 40 -18.21 -15.67 -6.60
C LEU A 40 -17.21 -15.03 -5.65
N ARG A 41 -17.51 -14.97 -4.35
CA ARG A 41 -16.57 -14.48 -3.34
C ARG A 41 -15.33 -15.36 -3.27
N ASP A 42 -15.48 -16.67 -3.21
CA ASP A 42 -14.34 -17.61 -3.21
C ASP A 42 -13.46 -17.45 -4.46
N THR A 43 -14.09 -17.25 -5.61
CA THR A 43 -13.37 -17.00 -6.88
C THR A 43 -12.65 -15.66 -6.88
N ALA A 44 -13.30 -14.61 -6.36
CA ALA A 44 -12.70 -13.29 -6.22
C ALA A 44 -11.50 -13.32 -5.26
N LEU A 45 -11.61 -14.02 -4.11
CA LEU A 45 -10.52 -14.18 -3.15
C LEU A 45 -9.33 -14.94 -3.76
N LYS A 46 -9.59 -16.03 -4.52
CA LYS A 46 -8.52 -16.74 -5.24
C LYS A 46 -7.83 -15.87 -6.28
N ASN A 47 -8.59 -15.05 -7.01
CA ASN A 47 -8.00 -14.12 -7.97
C ASN A 47 -7.23 -13.00 -7.28
N LEU A 48 -7.71 -12.51 -6.13
CA LEU A 48 -7.01 -11.51 -5.32
C LEU A 48 -5.65 -12.05 -4.85
N MET A 49 -5.61 -13.25 -4.26
CA MET A 49 -4.35 -13.87 -3.83
C MET A 49 -3.37 -14.05 -5.00
N LYS A 50 -3.85 -14.42 -6.19
CA LYS A 50 -3.01 -14.48 -7.39
C LYS A 50 -2.41 -13.13 -7.77
N HIS A 51 -3.17 -12.04 -7.64
CA HIS A 51 -2.66 -10.70 -7.93
C HIS A 51 -1.62 -10.26 -6.90
N ILE A 52 -1.83 -10.57 -5.62
CA ILE A 52 -0.87 -10.30 -4.54
C ILE A 52 0.44 -11.02 -4.82
N HIS A 53 0.42 -12.33 -5.02
CA HIS A 53 1.63 -13.11 -5.33
C HIS A 53 2.34 -12.62 -6.59
N TYR A 54 1.59 -12.24 -7.62
CA TYR A 54 2.16 -11.67 -8.85
C TYR A 54 2.84 -10.32 -8.58
N GLU A 55 2.22 -9.43 -7.81
CA GLU A 55 2.81 -8.17 -7.40
C GLU A 55 4.09 -8.40 -6.58
N ASP A 56 4.04 -9.31 -5.61
CA ASP A 56 5.16 -9.63 -4.73
C ASP A 56 6.36 -10.17 -5.50
N GLU A 57 6.16 -11.12 -6.41
CA GLU A 57 7.24 -11.64 -7.26
C GLU A 57 7.82 -10.54 -8.17
N SER A 58 6.96 -9.71 -8.77
CA SER A 58 7.40 -8.64 -9.68
C SER A 58 8.17 -7.52 -8.98
N THR A 59 7.79 -7.19 -7.74
CA THR A 59 8.40 -6.12 -6.94
C THR A 59 9.51 -6.63 -6.01
N LYS A 60 9.82 -7.94 -6.06
CA LYS A 60 10.76 -8.60 -5.15
C LYS A 60 10.37 -8.41 -3.68
N TYR A 61 9.08 -8.50 -3.41
CA TYR A 61 8.45 -8.41 -2.10
C TYR A 61 8.63 -7.05 -1.43
N ILE A 62 8.89 -5.99 -2.19
CA ILE A 62 8.95 -4.62 -1.66
C ILE A 62 7.54 -4.01 -1.64
N GLY A 63 6.72 -4.26 -2.67
CA GLY A 63 5.44 -3.60 -2.85
C GLY A 63 5.58 -2.12 -3.26
N VAL A 64 4.45 -1.45 -3.49
CA VAL A 64 4.43 -0.05 -3.96
C VAL A 64 4.56 0.96 -2.82
N CYS A 65 3.89 0.69 -1.70
CA CYS A 65 3.78 1.60 -0.56
C CYS A 65 3.64 0.81 0.75
N PRO A 66 3.90 1.43 1.92
CA PRO A 66 3.91 0.70 3.20
C PRO A 66 2.52 0.16 3.57
N ILE A 67 1.44 0.81 3.12
CA ILE A 67 0.06 0.36 3.38
C ILE A 67 -0.23 -0.92 2.61
N ASN A 68 0.08 -0.93 1.30
CA ASN A 68 -0.09 -2.10 0.45
C ASN A 68 0.76 -3.26 0.97
N LYS A 69 2.04 -2.99 1.24
CA LYS A 69 2.98 -3.94 1.85
C LYS A 69 2.42 -4.60 3.12
N ALA A 70 1.81 -3.82 4.02
CA ALA A 70 1.23 -4.37 5.25
C ALA A 70 0.00 -5.25 4.98
N LEU A 71 -0.87 -4.85 4.04
CA LEU A 71 -2.04 -5.63 3.66
C LEU A 71 -1.65 -6.95 3.00
N ASP A 72 -0.71 -6.92 2.05
CA ASP A 72 -0.23 -8.11 1.34
C ASP A 72 0.41 -9.10 2.32
N MET A 73 1.20 -8.61 3.27
CA MET A 73 1.76 -9.43 4.35
C MET A 73 0.68 -10.11 5.21
N ILE A 74 -0.40 -9.41 5.55
CA ILE A 74 -1.52 -9.98 6.31
C ILE A 74 -2.25 -11.04 5.46
N CYS A 75 -2.44 -10.79 4.17
CA CYS A 75 -3.04 -11.75 3.25
C CYS A 75 -2.19 -13.02 3.11
N CYS A 76 -0.88 -12.89 2.89
CA CYS A 76 0.06 -14.00 2.82
C CYS A 76 0.14 -14.78 4.14
N TRP A 77 0.09 -14.09 5.29
CA TRP A 77 0.03 -14.74 6.61
C TRP A 77 -1.29 -15.48 6.83
N SER A 78 -2.42 -14.92 6.36
CA SER A 78 -3.73 -15.56 6.45
C SER A 78 -3.86 -16.78 5.54
N GLU A 79 -3.12 -16.83 4.43
CA GLU A 79 -3.10 -17.99 3.52
C GLU A 79 -2.26 -19.13 4.11
N ASP A 80 -0.99 -18.86 4.45
CA ASP A 80 -0.13 -19.79 5.16
C ASP A 80 0.93 -19.03 5.99
N PRO A 81 0.88 -19.12 7.33
CA PRO A 81 1.82 -18.42 8.20
C PRO A 81 3.27 -18.92 8.09
N ASN A 82 3.52 -20.09 7.49
CA ASN A 82 4.86 -20.65 7.29
C ASN A 82 5.37 -20.53 5.84
N SER A 83 4.61 -19.83 4.98
CA SER A 83 4.93 -19.66 3.56
C SER A 83 6.28 -18.97 3.34
N ASP A 84 6.95 -19.37 2.25
CA ASP A 84 8.21 -18.72 1.85
C ASP A 84 7.98 -17.27 1.39
N ALA A 85 6.80 -16.97 0.84
CA ALA A 85 6.39 -15.59 0.53
C ALA A 85 6.50 -14.70 1.77
N LEU A 86 5.89 -15.10 2.90
CA LEU A 86 5.95 -14.32 4.14
C LEU A 86 7.40 -14.12 4.64
N LYS A 87 8.24 -15.17 4.55
CA LYS A 87 9.66 -15.08 4.92
C LYS A 87 10.42 -14.07 4.05
N LEU A 88 10.07 -13.95 2.78
CA LEU A 88 10.64 -12.97 1.86
C LEU A 88 10.11 -11.55 2.12
N HIS A 89 8.88 -11.40 2.62
CA HIS A 89 8.33 -10.09 3.00
C HIS A 89 9.01 -9.48 4.23
N LEU A 90 9.29 -10.28 5.26
CA LEU A 90 9.81 -9.82 6.55
C LEU A 90 11.05 -8.92 6.45
N PRO A 91 12.15 -9.31 5.75
CA PRO A 91 13.34 -8.47 5.67
C PRO A 91 13.08 -7.16 4.91
N ARG A 92 12.04 -7.11 4.06
CA ARG A 92 11.69 -5.93 3.26
C ARG A 92 10.89 -4.88 4.02
N ILE A 93 10.47 -5.14 5.26
CA ILE A 93 9.82 -4.11 6.10
C ILE A 93 10.80 -2.95 6.37
N TYR A 94 12.08 -3.26 6.57
CA TYR A 94 13.11 -2.27 6.86
C TYR A 94 13.33 -1.28 5.72
N ASP A 95 13.02 -1.66 4.47
CA ASP A 95 13.12 -0.77 3.31
C ASP A 95 12.17 0.45 3.44
N TYR A 96 11.10 0.33 4.22
CA TYR A 96 10.17 1.42 4.50
C TYR A 96 10.48 2.19 5.79
N LEU A 97 11.32 1.66 6.68
CA LEU A 97 11.62 2.29 7.97
C LEU A 97 12.83 3.21 7.83
N TRP A 98 12.71 4.43 8.33
CA TRP A 98 13.77 5.44 8.32
C TRP A 98 13.91 6.07 9.72
N LEU A 99 15.14 6.26 10.18
CA LEU A 99 15.41 6.97 11.43
C LEU A 99 15.59 8.47 11.14
N ALA A 100 14.63 9.28 11.58
CA ALA A 100 14.71 10.74 11.55
C ALA A 100 15.17 11.28 12.92
N GLU A 101 15.46 12.59 12.99
CA GLU A 101 15.89 13.29 14.21
C GLU A 101 14.87 13.15 15.36
N ASP A 102 13.58 13.02 15.02
CA ASP A 102 12.45 12.85 15.93
C ASP A 102 12.01 11.38 16.11
N GLY A 103 12.78 10.42 15.59
CA GLY A 103 12.56 8.98 15.79
C GLY A 103 12.30 8.19 14.50
N MET A 104 11.82 6.95 14.66
CA MET A 104 11.58 6.04 13.54
C MET A 104 10.28 6.41 12.80
N LYS A 105 10.38 6.56 11.48
CA LYS A 105 9.30 6.92 10.55
C LYS A 105 9.16 5.87 9.45
N ALA A 106 7.98 5.82 8.83
CA ALA A 106 7.74 5.05 7.63
C ALA A 106 7.76 5.94 6.38
N GLN A 107 8.48 5.54 5.34
CA GLN A 107 8.54 6.23 4.05
C GLN A 107 7.31 5.90 3.20
N VAL A 108 6.86 6.88 2.41
CA VAL A 108 5.64 6.75 1.58
C VAL A 108 5.86 5.81 0.39
N THR A 109 7.00 5.91 -0.29
CA THR A 109 7.42 4.93 -1.30
C THR A 109 8.95 4.73 -1.25
N PRO A 110 9.47 3.55 -1.61
CA PRO A 110 10.92 3.32 -1.66
C PRO A 110 11.61 4.16 -2.74
N SER A 111 10.86 4.60 -3.75
CA SER A 111 11.34 5.38 -4.89
C SER A 111 11.62 6.86 -4.58
N CYS A 112 11.11 7.41 -3.47
CA CYS A 112 11.31 8.82 -3.11
C CYS A 112 12.79 9.20 -2.90
N VAL A 113 13.68 8.23 -2.66
CA VAL A 113 15.13 8.47 -2.54
C VAL A 113 15.76 8.90 -3.89
N SER A 114 15.15 8.52 -5.02
CA SER A 114 15.68 8.83 -6.35
C SER A 114 15.44 10.28 -6.78
N CYS A 115 14.35 10.92 -6.33
CA CYS A 115 14.02 12.29 -6.74
C CYS A 115 15.08 13.31 -6.29
N PRO A 116 15.57 13.30 -5.03
CA PRO A 116 16.66 14.19 -4.61
C PRO A 116 17.96 13.94 -5.37
N LEU A 117 18.29 12.68 -5.67
CA LEU A 117 19.52 12.34 -6.39
C LEU A 117 19.54 12.93 -7.81
N LEU A 118 18.38 12.92 -8.48
CA LEU A 118 18.20 13.49 -9.80
C LEU A 118 18.31 15.02 -9.76
N VAL A 119 17.74 15.66 -8.73
CA VAL A 119 17.88 17.11 -8.48
C VAL A 119 19.34 17.48 -8.21
N ILE A 120 20.07 16.69 -7.42
CA ILE A 120 21.49 16.93 -7.12
C ILE A 120 22.32 16.79 -8.39
N HIS A 121 22.13 15.73 -9.18
CA HIS A 121 22.86 15.55 -10.44
C HIS A 121 22.60 16.72 -11.39
N SER A 122 21.33 17.11 -11.59
CA SER A 122 20.99 18.26 -12.43
C SER A 122 21.62 19.56 -11.92
N THR A 123 21.63 19.79 -10.61
CA THR A 123 22.24 20.98 -10.00
C THR A 123 23.76 20.98 -10.19
N CYS A 124 24.44 19.85 -9.94
CA CYS A 124 25.87 19.69 -10.16
C CYS A 124 26.25 19.86 -11.64
N LEU A 125 25.46 19.31 -12.56
CA LEU A 125 25.66 19.49 -13.99
C LEU A 125 25.48 20.95 -14.41
N TRP A 126 24.49 21.64 -13.84
CA TRP A 126 24.24 23.05 -14.09
C TRP A 126 25.38 23.94 -13.58
N PHE A 127 25.92 23.66 -12.39
CA PHE A 127 27.10 24.35 -11.88
C PHE A 127 28.34 24.12 -12.77
N ARG A 128 28.57 22.89 -13.23
CA ARG A 128 29.68 22.59 -14.14
C ARG A 128 29.54 23.32 -15.48
N VAL A 129 28.34 23.32 -16.07
CA VAL A 129 28.05 24.07 -17.30
C VAL A 129 28.21 25.59 -17.07
N ALA A 130 27.77 26.11 -15.93
CA ALA A 130 27.95 27.52 -15.59
C ALA A 130 29.42 27.92 -15.40
N GLU A 131 30.26 27.04 -14.83
CA GLU A 131 31.72 27.23 -14.76
C GLU A 131 32.36 27.24 -16.16
N ASP A 132 31.98 26.31 -17.04
CA ASP A 132 32.49 26.24 -18.43
C ASP A 132 32.09 27.46 -19.28
N HIS A 133 31.00 28.17 -18.92
CA HIS A 133 30.56 29.40 -19.58
C HIS A 133 31.21 30.68 -19.05
N TYR A 134 31.86 30.63 -17.87
CA TYR A 134 32.48 31.79 -17.23
C TYR A 134 34.03 31.78 -17.32
N GLN A 135 34.62 30.73 -17.90
CA GLN A 135 36.00 30.70 -18.38
C GLN A 135 36.08 31.05 -19.87
#